data_AF-A0A2Z6SDJ0-F1
#
_entry.id   AF-A0A2Z6SDJ0-F1
#
_cell.length_a   1.000
_cell.length_b   1.000
_cell.length_c   1.000
_cell.angle_alpha   90.00
_cell.angle_beta   90.00
_cell.angle_gamma   90.00
#
_symmetry.space_group_name_H-M   'P 1'
#
loop_
_entity.id
_entity.type
_entity.pdbx_description
1 polymer ?
#
loop_
_entity_poly.entity_id
_entity_poly.type
_entity_poly.pdbx_seq_one_letter_code
_entity_poly.pdbx_strand_id
1 'polypeptide(L)' 'MPPANPIWAHFNKLGHVAGFQQARAQCKYCNYEVNAAVKKCIAHFKTCPKASITALQGFFGPDFQPNTNL' A
#
# COMPACT_ATOMS: atom_id res chain seq x y z
N MET A 1 -4.58 21.95 -4.73
CA MET A 1 -3.99 20.59 -4.85
C MET A 1 -5.11 19.58 -4.63
N PRO A 2 -5.34 18.60 -5.52
CA PRO A 2 -6.26 17.52 -5.21
C PRO A 2 -5.78 16.77 -3.96
N PRO A 3 -6.70 16.26 -3.12
CA PRO A 3 -6.33 15.55 -1.91
C PRO A 3 -5.46 14.35 -2.28
N ALA A 4 -4.31 14.23 -1.61
CA ALA A 4 -3.46 13.06 -1.77
C ALA A 4 -4.28 11.82 -1.40
N ASN A 5 -4.25 10.80 -2.26
CA ASN A 5 -4.97 9.55 -1.98
C ASN A 5 -4.54 9.00 -0.61
N PRO A 6 -5.48 8.64 0.29
CA PRO A 6 -5.16 8.24 1.67
C PRO A 6 -4.22 7.04 1.76
N ILE A 7 -4.09 6.23 0.69
CA ILE A 7 -3.16 5.10 0.65
C ILE A 7 -1.71 5.53 0.92
N TRP A 8 -1.35 6.78 0.62
CA TRP A 8 0.00 7.30 0.87
C TRP A 8 0.33 7.43 2.36
N ALA A 9 -0.64 7.36 3.28
CA ALA A 9 -0.36 7.22 4.71
C ALA A 9 0.35 5.89 5.02
N HIS A 10 0.16 4.86 4.19
CA HIS A 10 0.64 3.48 4.40
C HIS A 10 1.86 3.12 3.57
N PHE A 11 2.32 4.00 2.68
CA PHE A 11 3.44 3.76 1.77
C PHE A 11 4.43 4.93 1.76
N ASN A 12 5.72 4.63 1.67
CA ASN A 12 6.77 5.61 1.36
C ASN A 12 6.89 5.74 -0.16
N LYS A 13 6.91 6.97 -0.69
CA LYS A 13 7.20 7.21 -2.11
C LYS A 13 8.71 7.21 -2.30
N LEU A 14 9.24 6.26 -3.07
CA LEU A 14 10.68 6.11 -3.32
C LEU A 14 11.15 6.82 -4.59
N GLY A 15 10.23 7.32 -5.43
CA GLY A 15 10.58 7.97 -6.69
C GLY A 15 10.97 6.97 -7.78
N HIS A 16 11.64 7.46 -8.84
CA HIS A 16 12.15 6.60 -9.92
C HIS A 16 13.41 5.86 -9.48
N VAL A 17 13.35 4.53 -9.54
CA VAL A 17 14.53 3.67 -9.34
C VAL A 17 15.16 3.42 -10.70
N ALA A 18 16.48 3.56 -10.81
CA ALA A 18 17.22 3.31 -12.04
C ALA A 18 16.94 1.89 -12.56
N GLY A 19 16.63 1.75 -13.85
CA GLY A 19 16.22 0.48 -14.46
C GLY A 19 14.71 0.22 -14.47
N PHE A 20 13.89 1.06 -13.82
CA PHE A 20 12.43 0.95 -13.87
C PHE A 20 11.79 2.18 -14.52
N GLN A 21 10.84 1.96 -15.43
CA GLN A 21 10.11 3.06 -16.09
C GLN A 21 9.12 3.78 -15.15
N GLN A 22 8.71 3.15 -14.05
CA GLN A 22 7.72 3.69 -13.12
C GLN A 22 8.35 4.00 -11.77
N ALA A 23 7.84 5.05 -11.12
CA ALA A 23 8.17 5.33 -9.73
C ALA A 23 7.74 4.17 -8.81
N ARG A 24 8.48 3.99 -7.72
CA ARG A 24 8.28 2.92 -6.73
C ARG A 24 7.71 3.49 -5.43
N ALA A 25 6.96 2.63 -4.74
CA ALA A 25 6.42 2.89 -3.43
C ALA A 25 6.67 1.68 -2.54
N GLN A 26 7.09 1.93 -1.31
CA GLN A 26 7.40 0.89 -0.33
C GLN A 26 6.30 0.84 0.72
N CYS A 27 5.79 -0.36 0.99
CA CYS A 27 4.86 -0.59 2.09
C CYS A 27 5.55 -0.38 3.44
N LYS A 28 4.99 0.47 4.30
CA LYS A 28 5.57 0.77 5.63
C LYS A 28 5.54 -0.41 6.60
N TYR A 29 4.74 -1.45 6.31
CA TYR A 29 4.53 -2.59 7.21
C TYR A 29 5.44 -3.78 6.91
N CYS A 30 5.64 -4.11 5.63
CA CYS A 30 6.42 -5.27 5.21
C CYS A 30 7.68 -4.91 4.42
N ASN A 31 7.94 -3.61 4.19
CA ASN A 31 9.01 -3.10 3.34
C ASN A 31 8.96 -3.56 1.87
N TYR A 32 7.87 -4.21 1.45
CA TYR A 32 7.71 -4.65 0.08
C TYR A 32 7.50 -3.46 -0.85
N GLU A 33 8.19 -3.48 -1.99
CA GLU A 33 8.11 -2.42 -2.98
C GLU A 33 7.15 -2.78 -4.13
N VAL A 34 6.26 -1.85 -4.43
CA VAL A 34 5.34 -1.89 -5.57
C VAL A 34 5.51 -0.67 -6.44
N ASN A 35 4.93 -0.69 -7.64
CA ASN A 35 4.83 0.53 -8.44
C ASN A 35 4.00 1.56 -7.67
N ALA A 36 4.41 2.83 -7.72
CA ALA A 36 3.77 3.98 -7.10
C ALA A 36 2.42 4.37 -7.76
N ALA A 37 1.69 3.38 -8.27
CA ALA A 37 0.33 3.51 -8.73
C ALA A 37 -0.62 3.18 -7.57
N VAL A 38 -1.57 4.08 -7.29
CA VAL A 38 -2.58 3.93 -6.22
C VAL A 38 -3.24 2.55 -6.24
N LYS A 39 -3.67 2.07 -7.42
CA LYS A 39 -4.30 0.75 -7.56
C LYS A 39 -3.41 -0.40 -7.10
N LYS A 40 -2.09 -0.33 -7.37
CA LYS A 40 -1.12 -1.36 -6.97
C LYS A 40 -0.84 -1.31 -5.47
N CYS A 41 -0.74 -0.11 -4.90
CA CYS A 41 -0.58 0.08 -3.46
C CYS A 41 -1.80 -0.44 -2.68
N ILE A 42 -3.02 -0.13 -3.13
CA ILE A 42 -4.26 -0.64 -2.53
C ILE A 42 -4.33 -2.17 -2.62
N ALA A 43 -4.01 -2.74 -3.79
CA ALA A 43 -4.01 -4.19 -3.97
C ALA A 43 -3.02 -4.89 -3.03
N HIS A 44 -1.81 -4.36 -2.89
CA HIS A 44 -0.84 -4.88 -1.93
C HIS A 44 -1.31 -4.70 -0.48
N PHE A 45 -1.84 -3.53 -0.13
CA PHE A 45 -2.26 -3.26 1.24
C PHE A 45 -3.35 -4.23 1.69
N LYS A 46 -4.31 -4.55 0.81
CA LYS A 46 -5.38 -5.51 1.05
C LYS A 46 -4.90 -6.90 1.50
N THR A 47 -3.72 -7.31 1.03
CA THR A 47 -3.15 -8.65 1.29
C THR A 47 -1.85 -8.60 2.08
N CYS A 48 -1.50 -7.43 2.64
CA CYS A 48 -0.23 -7.26 3.32
C CYS A 48 -0.24 -8.03 4.66
N PRO A 49 0.57 -9.10 4.82
CA PRO A 49 0.52 -9.96 6.01
C PRO A 49 1.08 -9.29 7.27
N LYS A 50 1.80 -8.18 7.11
CA LYS A 50 2.36 -7.39 8.21
C LYS A 50 1.53 -6.15 8.55
N ALA A 51 0.50 -5.84 7.76
CA ALA A 51 -0.40 -4.75 8.09
C ALA A 51 -1.33 -5.17 9.23
N SER A 52 -1.51 -4.32 10.23
CA SER A 52 -2.44 -4.62 11.32
C SER A 52 -3.89 -4.56 10.84
N ILE A 53 -4.75 -5.37 11.44
CA ILE A 53 -6.19 -5.37 11.15
C ILE A 53 -6.80 -3.97 11.33
N THR A 54 -6.36 -3.23 12.34
CA THR A 54 -6.80 -1.85 12.60
C THR A 54 -6.44 -0.90 11.45
N ALA A 55 -5.24 -1.02 10.89
CA ALA A 55 -4.83 -0.18 9.76
C ALA A 55 -5.62 -0.53 8.50
N LEU A 56 -5.88 -1.83 8.28
CA LEU A 56 -6.66 -2.31 7.15
C LEU A 56 -8.12 -1.87 7.26
N GLN A 57 -8.74 -2.05 8.42
CA GLN A 57 -10.12 -1.63 8.68
C GLN A 57 -10.27 -0.11 8.65
N GLY A 58 -9.27 0.64 9.10
CA GLY A 58 -9.26 2.10 9.01
C GLY A 58 -9.29 2.61 7.56
N PHE A 59 -8.79 1.84 6.60
CA PHE A 59 -8.79 2.21 5.19
C PHE A 59 -9.94 1.58 4.39
N PHE A 60 -10.25 0.30 4.63
CA PHE A 60 -11.21 -0.48 3.85
C PHE A 60 -12.60 -0.59 4.50
N GLY A 61 -12.75 -0.17 5.76
CA GLY A 61 -13.98 -0.28 6.54
C GLY A 61 -13.91 -1.36 7.64
N PRO A 62 -14.77 -1.28 8.67
CA PRO A 62 -14.72 -2.15 9.85
C PRO A 62 -14.93 -3.64 9.52
N ASP A 63 -15.71 -3.94 8.47
CA ASP A 63 -15.99 -5.31 8.03
C ASP A 63 -14.87 -5.92 7.17
N PHE A 64 -13.76 -5.21 6.99
CA PHE A 64 -12.65 -5.71 6.20
C PHE A 64 -11.95 -6.88 6.90
N GLN A 65 -11.98 -8.04 6.24
CA GLN A 65 -11.21 -9.21 6.64
C GLN A 65 -10.07 -9.44 5.63
N PRO A 66 -8.79 -9.38 6.06
CA PRO A 66 -7.69 -9.72 5.20
C PRO A 66 -7.80 -11.20 4.82
N ASN A 67 -7.72 -11.48 3.52
CA ASN A 67 -7.71 -12.86 3.06
C ASN A 67 -6.31 -13.44 3.32
N THR A 68 -6.10 -13.97 4.52
CA THR A 68 -4.86 -14.64 4.94
C THR A 68 -4.82 -16.09 4.47
N ASN A 69 -4.99 -16.30 3.17
CA ASN A 69 -4.58 -17.56 2.53
C ASN A 69 -3.19 -17.34 1.96
N LEU A 70 -2.18 -17.63 2.79
CA LEU A 70 -0.77 -17.68 2.44
C LEU A 70 -0.27 -19.08 2.80
#